data_AF-A0A3N0ZQ43-F1
#
_entry.id   AF-A0A3N0ZQ43-F1
#
_cell.length_a   1.000
_cell.length_b   1.000
_cell.length_c   1.000
_cell.angle_alpha   90.00
_cell.angle_beta   90.00
_cell.angle_gamma   90.00
#
_symmetry.space_group_name_H-M   'P 1'
#
loop_
_entity.id
_entity.type
_entity.pdbx_description
1 polymer ?
#
loop_
_entity_poly.entity_id
_entity_poly.type
_entity_poly.pdbx_seq_one_letter_code
_entity_poly.pdbx_strand_id
1 'polypeptide(L)'
;MFKKRLKNSLNFCCPLLFSVLISIRILQGNSDVFALHTKITFSQDNDRIVFLFLPFKDTFYYLGNQYIEINLGKQIAMLFSRDGTIDTVKISSGNKFLSKGIETPTGLYAVQNKAPIQISRQFENAEMLNWIGFNGNIGFHGLKKTGYYASLGRRPSSHGCVRMANEDGARWYQIVKIGIPVLVYRNEPIVTIKFASYSEVDYNKDLVIQKGNPSINRILNARIKDISKGKYYRNHLYKVILEEKLALSNPNLAVEKDSIKIPFQLPPLVLRADPKAERISTHNVLDLMNMKDTCRVKF
;
A
#
# COMPACT_ATOMS: atom_id res chain seq x y z
N MET A 1 -58.00 63.78 -3.51
CA MET A 1 -58.44 63.95 -4.91
C MET A 1 -57.76 62.86 -5.75
N PHE A 2 -58.30 61.64 -5.76
CA PHE A 2 -59.15 61.06 -6.79
C PHE A 2 -58.45 60.68 -8.12
N LYS A 3 -58.39 59.35 -8.34
CA LYS A 3 -58.77 58.60 -9.56
C LYS A 3 -57.79 58.53 -10.76
N LYS A 4 -57.55 57.25 -11.12
CA LYS A 4 -57.86 56.58 -12.41
C LYS A 4 -56.80 56.46 -13.52
N ARG A 5 -56.55 55.17 -13.81
CA ARG A 5 -56.71 54.43 -15.09
C ARG A 5 -55.89 54.85 -16.33
N LEU A 6 -55.07 53.88 -16.76
CA LEU A 6 -55.01 53.24 -18.09
C LEU A 6 -55.37 54.09 -19.31
N LYS A 7 -54.42 54.15 -20.26
CA LYS A 7 -54.69 54.00 -21.70
C LYS A 7 -53.41 53.59 -22.45
N ASN A 8 -53.51 52.46 -23.14
CA ASN A 8 -52.67 52.06 -24.27
C ASN A 8 -52.91 52.99 -25.47
N SER A 9 -51.89 53.22 -26.29
CA SER A 9 -52.05 53.37 -27.74
C SER A 9 -50.67 53.24 -28.42
N LEU A 10 -50.45 52.19 -29.24
CA LEU A 10 -50.43 52.23 -30.73
C LEU A 10 -49.12 52.85 -31.27
N ASN A 11 -48.37 52.35 -32.27
CA ASN A 11 -48.62 51.40 -33.37
C ASN A 11 -47.31 51.17 -34.18
N PHE A 12 -47.41 50.25 -35.16
CA PHE A 12 -46.57 50.04 -36.36
C PHE A 12 -45.29 49.20 -36.16
N CYS A 13 -45.00 48.13 -36.91
CA CYS A 13 -45.49 47.66 -38.20
C CYS A 13 -45.20 46.16 -38.37
N CYS A 14 -46.18 45.38 -38.84
CA CYS A 14 -46.00 44.11 -39.59
C CYS A 14 -45.69 44.50 -41.07
N PRO A 15 -45.27 43.64 -42.04
CA PRO A 15 -45.36 42.18 -42.02
C PRO A 15 -44.28 41.34 -42.78
N LEU A 16 -44.46 40.01 -42.66
CA LEU A 16 -44.12 38.91 -43.59
C LEU A 16 -42.66 38.42 -43.69
N LEU A 17 -42.39 37.18 -43.24
CA LEU A 17 -42.33 36.01 -44.14
C LEU A 17 -42.23 34.68 -43.36
N PHE A 18 -43.09 33.72 -43.75
CA PHE A 18 -42.93 32.25 -43.74
C PHE A 18 -42.80 31.43 -42.43
N SER A 19 -43.93 30.79 -42.09
CA SER A 19 -44.14 29.35 -41.80
C SER A 19 -43.11 28.50 -41.04
N VAL A 20 -43.58 28.01 -39.87
CA VAL A 20 -43.57 26.61 -39.34
C VAL A 20 -42.32 25.71 -39.49
N LEU A 21 -41.69 25.36 -38.34
CA LEU A 21 -41.51 23.99 -37.79
C LEU A 21 -40.22 23.83 -36.93
N ILE A 22 -40.44 23.48 -35.66
CA ILE A 22 -39.73 22.50 -34.80
C ILE A 22 -38.29 22.11 -35.18
N SER A 23 -37.32 22.35 -34.28
CA SER A 23 -36.53 21.25 -33.66
C SER A 23 -35.42 21.72 -32.69
N ILE A 24 -35.12 20.81 -31.77
CA ILE A 24 -34.20 20.76 -30.63
C ILE A 24 -32.73 20.85 -31.04
N ARG A 25 -31.85 21.49 -30.23
CA ARG A 25 -30.64 20.85 -29.65
C ARG A 25 -29.81 21.74 -28.71
N ILE A 26 -29.22 21.01 -27.77
CA ILE A 26 -28.39 21.30 -26.59
C ILE A 26 -26.97 21.76 -26.98
N LEU A 27 -26.31 22.61 -26.15
CA LEU A 27 -24.96 22.38 -25.57
C LEU A 27 -24.41 23.56 -24.75
N GLN A 28 -24.00 23.22 -23.51
CA GLN A 28 -22.79 23.62 -22.75
C GLN A 28 -22.62 25.01 -22.12
N GLY A 29 -22.21 25.00 -20.82
CA GLY A 29 -21.34 26.01 -20.22
C GLY A 29 -21.48 26.17 -18.69
N ASN A 30 -20.46 25.78 -17.93
CA ASN A 30 -20.34 25.79 -16.45
C ASN A 30 -20.34 27.19 -15.80
N SER A 31 -20.70 27.29 -14.51
CA SER A 31 -19.81 27.75 -13.41
C SER A 31 -20.50 27.83 -12.02
N ASP A 32 -19.70 27.49 -11.00
CA ASP A 32 -19.69 27.97 -9.60
C ASP A 32 -20.50 27.31 -8.45
N VAL A 33 -19.75 26.51 -7.69
CA VAL A 33 -19.55 26.48 -6.21
C VAL A 33 -20.70 26.89 -5.29
N PHE A 34 -21.17 25.94 -4.48
CA PHE A 34 -21.66 26.19 -3.11
C PHE A 34 -21.23 25.05 -2.18
N ALA A 35 -20.62 25.42 -1.05
CA ALA A 35 -20.30 24.51 0.05
C ALA A 35 -21.59 24.16 0.82
N LEU A 36 -21.84 22.87 1.06
CA LEU A 36 -22.90 22.43 1.97
C LEU A 36 -22.31 21.57 3.08
N HIS A 37 -22.40 22.08 4.30
CA HIS A 37 -22.23 21.32 5.54
C HIS A 37 -23.37 20.30 5.63
N THR A 38 -23.09 19.00 5.55
CA THR A 38 -24.09 17.96 5.83
C THR A 38 -23.73 17.22 7.11
N LYS A 39 -24.54 17.46 8.15
CA LYS A 39 -24.71 16.55 9.30
C LYS A 39 -25.24 15.23 8.73
N ILE A 40 -24.44 14.16 8.79
CA ILE A 40 -24.91 12.82 8.40
C ILE A 40 -25.54 12.18 9.63
N THR A 41 -26.86 12.25 9.69
CA THR A 41 -27.68 11.38 10.54
C THR A 41 -27.75 10.03 9.84
N PHE A 42 -27.25 8.95 10.47
CA PHE A 42 -27.39 7.61 9.91
C PHE A 42 -28.85 7.18 9.95
N SER A 43 -29.51 7.24 8.80
CA SER A 43 -30.79 6.58 8.55
C SER A 43 -30.53 5.09 8.36
N GLN A 44 -31.26 4.26 9.08
CA GLN A 44 -31.20 2.80 8.99
C GLN A 44 -31.99 2.34 7.76
N ASP A 45 -31.52 2.70 6.57
CA ASP A 45 -32.02 2.15 5.31
C ASP A 45 -30.87 1.42 4.62
N ASN A 46 -31.20 0.27 4.05
CA ASN A 46 -30.27 -0.75 3.53
C ASN A 46 -29.32 -0.19 2.46
N ASP A 47 -28.22 0.42 2.90
CA ASP A 47 -27.15 0.88 2.04
C ASP A 47 -26.45 -0.31 1.39
N ARG A 48 -26.37 -0.24 0.06
CA ARG A 48 -25.62 -1.18 -0.79
C ARG A 48 -24.26 -1.44 -0.17
N ILE A 49 -23.96 -2.71 0.11
CA ILE A 49 -22.63 -3.15 0.55
C ILE A 49 -21.61 -2.69 -0.49
N VAL A 50 -20.92 -1.58 -0.19
CA VAL A 50 -19.73 -1.19 -0.94
C VAL A 50 -18.63 -2.15 -0.48
N PHE A 51 -18.43 -3.23 -1.25
CA PHE A 51 -17.20 -4.00 -1.13
C PHE A 51 -16.05 -3.08 -1.60
N LEU A 52 -15.45 -2.35 -0.65
CA LEU A 52 -14.15 -1.74 -0.89
C LEU A 52 -13.18 -2.90 -1.09
N PHE A 53 -12.83 -3.19 -2.34
CA PHE A 53 -11.74 -4.09 -2.68
C PHE A 53 -10.42 -3.41 -2.29
N LEU A 54 -10.11 -3.37 -0.99
CA LEU A 54 -8.77 -3.04 -0.53
C LEU A 54 -7.79 -4.04 -1.16
N PRO A 55 -6.61 -3.60 -1.62
CA PRO A 55 -5.63 -4.52 -2.17
C PRO A 55 -5.28 -5.56 -1.10
N PHE A 56 -5.54 -6.84 -1.39
CA PHE A 56 -5.23 -7.94 -0.48
C PHE A 56 -3.71 -8.02 -0.29
N LYS A 57 -3.26 -7.74 0.95
CA LYS A 57 -1.85 -7.86 1.36
C LYS A 57 -1.73 -8.85 2.51
N ASP A 58 -0.66 -9.63 2.51
CA ASP A 58 -0.24 -10.40 3.68
C ASP A 58 0.51 -9.47 4.64
N THR A 59 0.37 -9.73 5.95
CA THR A 59 1.09 -8.98 6.98
C THR A 59 2.08 -9.90 7.66
N PHE A 60 3.35 -9.54 7.61
CA PHE A 60 4.40 -10.20 8.38
C PHE A 60 4.69 -9.34 9.62
N TYR A 61 4.52 -9.93 10.79
CA TYR A 61 4.70 -9.24 12.04
C TYR A 61 6.14 -9.39 12.51
N TYR A 62 6.81 -8.29 12.83
CA TYR A 62 8.19 -8.28 13.30
C TYR A 62 8.26 -7.92 14.77
N LEU A 63 9.03 -8.71 15.53
CA LEU A 63 9.19 -8.54 16.98
C LEU A 63 10.27 -7.53 17.37
N GLY A 64 11.20 -7.21 16.47
CA GLY A 64 12.23 -6.20 16.74
C GLY A 64 11.73 -4.76 16.59
N ASN A 65 12.66 -3.81 16.59
CA ASN A 65 12.31 -2.38 16.70
C ASN A 65 12.43 -1.59 15.40
N GLN A 66 13.04 -2.17 14.36
CA GLN A 66 13.24 -1.49 13.09
C GLN A 66 13.16 -2.45 11.91
N TYR A 67 12.63 -1.98 10.78
CA TYR A 67 12.72 -2.68 9.51
C TYR A 67 12.93 -1.68 8.37
N ILE A 68 13.46 -2.15 7.25
CA ILE A 68 13.72 -1.33 6.07
C ILE A 68 12.78 -1.72 4.95
N GLU A 69 12.25 -0.72 4.27
CA GLU A 69 11.63 -0.86 2.96
C GLU A 69 12.48 -0.16 1.89
N ILE A 70 12.61 -0.79 0.73
CA ILE A 70 13.26 -0.21 -0.44
C ILE A 70 12.23 -0.16 -1.57
N ASN A 71 11.91 1.04 -2.02
CA ASN A 71 11.08 1.27 -3.20
C ASN A 71 11.97 1.60 -4.41
N LEU A 72 12.20 0.60 -5.27
CA LEU A 72 12.99 0.69 -6.48
C LEU A 72 12.34 1.58 -7.55
N GLY A 73 11.02 1.67 -7.61
CA GLY A 73 10.33 2.53 -8.57
C GLY A 73 10.52 4.02 -8.24
N LYS A 74 10.52 4.36 -6.95
CA LYS A 74 10.72 5.71 -6.44
C LYS A 74 12.17 6.06 -6.11
N GLN A 75 13.08 5.08 -6.15
CA GLN A 75 14.48 5.23 -5.76
C GLN A 75 14.65 5.82 -4.35
N ILE A 76 13.88 5.31 -3.39
CA ILE A 76 13.98 5.65 -1.96
C ILE A 76 14.10 4.39 -1.10
N ALA A 77 14.72 4.54 0.06
CA ALA A 77 14.66 3.56 1.14
C ALA A 77 14.15 4.23 2.42
N MET A 78 13.40 3.49 3.22
CA MET A 78 12.75 3.97 4.43
C MET A 78 13.09 3.03 5.59
N LEU A 79 13.61 3.57 6.68
CA LEU A 79 13.82 2.86 7.93
C LEU A 79 12.67 3.19 8.87
N PHE A 80 11.80 2.20 9.09
CA PHE A 80 10.68 2.30 10.02
C PHE A 80 11.13 1.90 11.41
N SER A 81 10.77 2.69 12.42
CA SER A 81 11.06 2.42 13.83
C SER A 81 9.76 2.21 14.62
N ARG A 82 9.82 1.38 15.67
CA ARG A 82 8.67 1.01 16.50
C ARG A 82 8.01 2.19 17.20
N ASP A 83 8.75 3.26 17.43
CA ASP A 83 8.26 4.53 17.99
C ASP A 83 7.47 5.39 16.98
N GLY A 84 7.34 4.93 15.73
CA GLY A 84 6.66 5.65 14.64
C GLY A 84 7.59 6.51 13.78
N THR A 85 8.89 6.60 14.11
CA THR A 85 9.86 7.35 13.31
C THR A 85 10.10 6.67 11.97
N ILE A 86 10.13 7.46 10.88
CA ILE A 86 10.46 7.00 9.53
C ILE A 86 11.61 7.86 8.99
N ASP A 87 12.81 7.28 8.87
CA ASP A 87 13.96 7.92 8.23
C ASP A 87 14.01 7.52 6.75
N THR A 88 13.80 8.50 5.85
CA THR A 88 13.73 8.27 4.40
C THR A 88 14.97 8.82 3.71
N VAL A 89 15.64 7.97 2.93
CA VAL A 89 16.86 8.32 2.19
C VAL A 89 16.69 8.11 0.69
N LYS A 90 17.33 8.96 -0.10
CA LYS A 90 17.40 8.78 -1.56
C LYS A 90 18.43 7.71 -1.89
N ILE A 91 18.08 6.81 -2.80
CA ILE A 91 18.97 5.73 -3.21
C ILE A 91 19.22 5.73 -4.72
N SER A 92 20.20 4.95 -5.15
CA SER A 92 20.39 4.56 -6.55
C SER A 92 20.62 3.05 -6.63
N SER A 93 19.63 2.32 -7.11
CA SER A 93 19.64 0.86 -7.19
C SER A 93 20.44 0.30 -8.39
N GLY A 94 20.41 -1.02 -8.55
CA GLY A 94 21.01 -1.79 -9.63
C GLY A 94 20.38 -1.52 -10.99
N ASN A 95 21.23 -1.35 -12.01
CA ASN A 95 20.86 -1.15 -13.40
C ASN A 95 21.36 -2.33 -14.25
N LYS A 96 20.44 -3.12 -14.80
CA LYS A 96 20.76 -4.25 -15.69
C LYS A 96 21.40 -3.87 -17.03
N PHE A 97 21.31 -2.60 -17.42
CA PHE A 97 21.89 -2.11 -18.68
C PHE A 97 23.37 -1.72 -18.55
N LEU A 98 23.92 -1.77 -17.32
CA LEU A 98 25.37 -1.63 -17.12
C LEU A 98 26.08 -2.96 -17.37
N SER A 99 27.32 -2.91 -17.85
CA SER A 99 28.15 -4.11 -18.01
C SER A 99 28.28 -4.85 -16.67
N LYS A 100 27.94 -6.14 -16.63
CA LYS A 100 27.86 -6.97 -15.41
C LYS A 100 26.89 -6.45 -14.34
N GLY A 101 25.97 -5.55 -14.71
CA GLY A 101 24.94 -5.02 -13.84
C GLY A 101 23.72 -5.93 -13.78
N ILE A 102 23.10 -6.00 -12.61
CA ILE A 102 21.78 -6.60 -12.42
C ILE A 102 20.82 -5.55 -11.84
N GLU A 103 19.53 -5.75 -12.05
CA GLU A 103 18.54 -5.06 -11.22
C GLU A 103 18.68 -5.54 -9.77
N THR A 104 18.53 -4.63 -8.81
CA THR A 104 18.44 -5.03 -7.39
C THR A 104 17.25 -5.98 -7.24
N PRO A 105 17.46 -7.24 -6.81
CA PRO A 105 16.37 -8.20 -6.74
C PRO A 105 15.34 -7.78 -5.69
N THR A 106 14.06 -7.86 -6.06
CA THR A 106 12.94 -7.70 -5.14
C THR A 106 12.83 -8.92 -4.23
N GLY A 107 12.35 -8.73 -3.00
CA GLY A 107 12.19 -9.82 -2.07
C GLY A 107 12.11 -9.36 -0.63
N LEU A 108 12.14 -10.34 0.28
CA LEU A 108 12.27 -10.11 1.71
C LEU A 108 13.56 -10.73 2.22
N TYR A 109 14.38 -9.89 2.83
CA TYR A 109 15.69 -10.24 3.34
C TYR A 109 15.81 -9.83 4.80
N ALA A 110 16.96 -10.10 5.38
CA ALA A 110 17.41 -9.48 6.61
C ALA A 110 18.83 -8.95 6.44
N VAL A 111 19.21 -7.94 7.22
CA VAL A 111 20.61 -7.46 7.26
C VAL A 111 21.52 -8.61 7.74
N GLN A 112 22.53 -8.94 6.94
CA GLN A 112 23.39 -10.11 7.11
C GLN A 112 24.72 -9.75 7.76
N ASN A 113 25.30 -8.60 7.36
CA ASN A 113 26.59 -8.14 7.86
C ASN A 113 26.74 -6.62 7.64
N LYS A 114 27.75 -6.05 8.30
CA LYS A 114 28.09 -4.63 8.23
C LYS A 114 29.61 -4.48 8.24
N ALA A 115 30.13 -3.53 7.48
CA ALA A 115 31.55 -3.17 7.52
C ALA A 115 31.74 -1.66 7.24
N PRO A 116 32.72 -0.97 7.85
CA PRO A 116 33.00 0.42 7.52
C PRO A 116 33.38 0.59 6.05
N ILE A 117 34.15 -0.36 5.52
CA ILE A 117 34.52 -0.46 4.11
C ILE A 117 34.43 -1.93 3.69
N GLN A 118 33.69 -2.21 2.63
CA GLN A 118 33.64 -3.51 1.97
C GLN A 118 34.30 -3.40 0.59
N ILE A 119 35.16 -4.36 0.24
CA ILE A 119 35.85 -4.37 -1.07
C ILE A 119 35.10 -5.26 -2.05
N SER A 120 34.69 -4.71 -3.18
CA SER A 120 34.12 -5.49 -4.27
C SER A 120 35.19 -5.97 -5.24
N ARG A 121 35.60 -7.24 -5.11
CA ARG A 121 36.58 -7.87 -6.02
C ARG A 121 36.08 -7.95 -7.46
N GLN A 122 34.76 -8.03 -7.66
CA GLN A 122 34.14 -8.12 -8.99
C GLN A 122 34.26 -6.83 -9.81
N PHE A 123 34.40 -5.69 -9.13
CA PHE A 123 34.43 -4.36 -9.74
C PHE A 123 35.72 -3.63 -9.36
N GLU A 124 36.87 -4.20 -9.73
CA GLU A 124 38.19 -3.57 -9.62
C GLU A 124 38.54 -3.12 -8.18
N ASN A 125 38.19 -3.94 -7.20
CA ASN A 125 38.37 -3.64 -5.77
C ASN A 125 37.68 -2.33 -5.34
N ALA A 126 36.53 -2.01 -5.95
CA ALA A 126 35.75 -0.86 -5.57
C ALA A 126 35.43 -0.87 -4.06
N GLU A 127 35.77 0.24 -3.40
CA GLU A 127 35.47 0.45 -2.00
C GLU A 127 34.02 0.88 -1.81
N MET A 128 33.29 0.09 -1.03
CA MET A 128 31.91 0.32 -0.65
C MET A 128 31.89 0.81 0.80
N LEU A 129 31.68 2.12 0.97
CA LEU A 129 31.71 2.77 2.27
C LEU A 129 30.41 2.51 3.04
N ASN A 130 30.49 2.40 4.37
CA ASN A 130 29.33 2.22 5.26
C ASN A 130 28.45 1.03 4.83
N TRP A 131 29.09 -0.12 4.59
CA TRP A 131 28.44 -1.30 4.05
C TRP A 131 27.41 -1.88 5.01
N ILE A 132 26.20 -2.11 4.50
CA ILE A 132 25.11 -2.84 5.17
C ILE A 132 24.58 -3.89 4.19
N GLY A 133 25.11 -5.11 4.28
CA GLY A 133 24.76 -6.22 3.39
C GLY A 133 23.45 -6.87 3.79
N PHE A 134 22.56 -7.15 2.84
CA PHE A 134 21.27 -7.81 3.10
C PHE A 134 20.95 -8.96 2.14
N ASN A 135 21.65 -9.09 1.01
CA ASN A 135 21.42 -10.17 0.04
C ASN A 135 22.74 -10.63 -0.60
N GLY A 136 23.56 -11.38 0.15
CA GLY A 136 24.85 -11.87 -0.32
C GLY A 136 25.80 -10.72 -0.66
N ASN A 137 26.11 -10.54 -1.94
CA ASN A 137 26.97 -9.45 -2.44
C ASN A 137 26.20 -8.14 -2.71
N ILE A 138 24.94 -8.05 -2.27
CA ILE A 138 24.09 -6.86 -2.42
C ILE A 138 23.83 -6.24 -1.04
N GLY A 139 24.04 -4.94 -0.97
CA GLY A 139 23.90 -4.16 0.25
C GLY A 139 23.80 -2.67 -0.02
N PHE A 140 23.55 -1.91 1.05
CA PHE A 140 23.67 -0.46 1.04
C PHE A 140 25.13 -0.06 1.16
N HIS A 141 25.52 1.00 0.42
CA HIS A 141 26.82 1.62 0.59
C HIS A 141 26.91 2.99 -0.08
N GLY A 142 27.94 3.75 0.31
CA GLY A 142 28.44 4.91 -0.41
C GLY A 142 29.66 4.59 -1.28
N LEU A 143 30.19 5.60 -1.97
CA LEU A 143 31.44 5.55 -2.73
C LEU A 143 32.34 6.72 -2.32
N LYS A 144 33.66 6.56 -2.49
CA LYS A 144 34.64 7.64 -2.28
C LYS A 144 34.34 8.90 -3.10
N LYS A 145 33.99 8.73 -4.38
CA LYS A 145 33.62 9.84 -5.27
C LYS A 145 32.12 10.14 -5.11
N THR A 146 31.74 11.41 -5.06
CA THR A 146 30.34 11.84 -4.87
C THR A 146 29.55 12.02 -6.17
N GLY A 147 30.16 11.83 -7.35
CA GLY A 147 29.47 12.03 -8.64
C GLY A 147 28.20 11.19 -8.83
N TYR A 148 28.08 10.05 -8.14
CA TYR A 148 26.86 9.23 -8.15
C TYR A 148 25.67 9.90 -7.45
N TYR A 149 25.88 10.92 -6.62
CA TYR A 149 24.82 11.65 -5.91
C TYR A 149 23.77 12.19 -6.88
N ALA A 150 24.20 12.59 -8.09
CA ALA A 150 23.31 13.07 -9.15
C ALA A 150 22.28 12.01 -9.61
N SER A 151 22.47 10.73 -9.29
CA SER A 151 21.55 9.63 -9.59
C SER A 151 20.62 9.28 -8.43
N LEU A 152 20.95 9.68 -7.20
CA LEU A 152 20.18 9.33 -6.00
C LEU A 152 18.76 9.91 -6.07
N GLY A 153 17.76 9.07 -5.86
CA GLY A 153 16.35 9.43 -5.95
C GLY A 153 15.85 9.67 -7.37
N ARG A 154 16.65 9.34 -8.40
CA ARG A 154 16.30 9.62 -9.80
C ARG A 154 16.34 8.38 -10.66
N ARG A 155 17.43 7.63 -10.64
CA ARG A 155 17.60 6.46 -11.52
C ARG A 155 18.57 5.43 -10.95
N PRO A 156 18.39 4.15 -11.33
CA PRO A 156 19.39 3.13 -11.07
C PRO A 156 20.74 3.47 -11.71
N SER A 157 21.84 3.19 -10.99
CA SER A 157 23.20 3.43 -11.50
C SER A 157 24.25 2.45 -10.96
N SER A 158 23.87 1.48 -10.11
CA SER A 158 24.79 0.48 -9.53
C SER A 158 24.73 -0.84 -10.32
N HIS A 159 25.60 -1.80 -9.96
CA HIS A 159 25.57 -3.15 -10.52
C HIS A 159 24.71 -4.15 -9.73
N GLY A 160 23.87 -3.68 -8.80
CA GLY A 160 22.98 -4.52 -7.99
C GLY A 160 22.77 -3.97 -6.58
N CYS A 161 23.81 -3.39 -5.99
CA CYS A 161 23.77 -2.74 -4.68
C CYS A 161 22.83 -1.53 -4.62
N VAL A 162 22.57 -1.04 -3.42
CA VAL A 162 21.74 0.14 -3.20
C VAL A 162 22.65 1.28 -2.75
N ARG A 163 23.00 2.16 -3.69
CA ARG A 163 23.83 3.32 -3.34
C ARG A 163 23.02 4.34 -2.55
N MET A 164 23.65 4.96 -1.57
CA MET A 164 23.09 6.05 -0.76
C MET A 164 24.16 7.12 -0.53
N ALA A 165 23.76 8.33 -0.17
CA ALA A 165 24.73 9.36 0.20
C ALA A 165 25.61 8.89 1.36
N ASN A 166 26.87 9.30 1.41
CA ASN A 166 27.83 8.87 2.42
C ASN A 166 27.37 9.25 3.84
N GLU A 167 26.70 10.39 3.98
CA GLU A 167 26.16 10.90 5.24
C GLU A 167 24.98 10.05 5.73
N ASP A 168 24.06 9.70 4.82
CA ASP A 168 22.95 8.79 5.09
C ASP A 168 23.46 7.39 5.42
N GLY A 169 24.46 6.91 4.68
CA GLY A 169 25.11 5.63 4.93
C GLY A 169 25.81 5.59 6.28
N ALA A 170 26.52 6.63 6.67
CA ALA A 170 27.16 6.70 7.99
C ALA A 170 26.12 6.67 9.12
N ARG A 171 25.02 7.42 8.98
CA ARG A 171 23.90 7.41 9.92
C ARG A 171 23.28 6.02 10.04
N TRP A 172 22.89 5.41 8.91
CA TRP A 172 22.28 4.08 8.89
C TRP A 172 23.25 3.02 9.42
N TYR A 173 24.54 3.13 9.10
CA TYR A 173 25.56 2.21 9.61
C TYR A 173 25.65 2.24 11.13
N GLN A 174 25.35 3.34 11.80
CA GLN A 174 25.34 3.40 13.26
C GLN A 174 24.09 2.76 13.86
N ILE A 175 22.91 3.04 13.29
CA ILE A 175 21.62 2.69 13.91
C ILE A 175 21.06 1.32 13.47
N VAL A 176 21.31 0.91 12.22
CA VAL A 176 20.76 -0.33 11.68
C VAL A 176 21.46 -1.55 12.29
N LYS A 177 20.67 -2.48 12.83
CA LYS A 177 21.19 -3.73 13.41
C LYS A 177 21.20 -4.86 12.40
N ILE A 178 22.11 -5.83 12.59
CA ILE A 178 22.07 -7.11 11.88
C ILE A 178 20.79 -7.84 12.27
N GLY A 179 20.13 -8.47 11.29
CA GLY A 179 18.89 -9.21 11.47
C GLY A 179 17.62 -8.37 11.46
N ILE A 180 17.68 -7.09 11.10
CA ILE A 180 16.45 -6.35 10.78
C ILE A 180 15.93 -6.75 9.38
N PRO A 181 14.62 -6.89 9.17
CA PRO A 181 14.05 -7.20 7.87
C PRO A 181 14.30 -6.08 6.85
N VAL A 182 14.50 -6.47 5.59
CA VAL A 182 14.62 -5.56 4.44
C VAL A 182 13.66 -6.03 3.34
N LEU A 183 12.57 -5.29 3.13
CA LEU A 183 11.59 -5.54 2.08
C LEU A 183 11.93 -4.71 0.83
N VAL A 184 12.20 -5.35 -0.29
CA VAL A 184 12.59 -4.70 -1.55
C VAL A 184 11.51 -4.90 -2.59
N TYR A 185 10.97 -3.80 -3.11
CA TYR A 185 9.86 -3.79 -4.06
C TYR A 185 10.01 -2.63 -5.06
N ARG A 186 9.40 -2.71 -6.23
CA ARG A 186 9.39 -1.68 -7.27
C ARG A 186 8.11 -0.85 -7.27
N ASN A 187 6.97 -1.51 -7.15
CA ASN A 187 5.64 -0.93 -7.28
C ASN A 187 4.91 -0.99 -5.92
N GLU A 188 3.80 -1.71 -5.86
CA GLU A 188 3.05 -1.94 -4.65
C GLU A 188 3.32 -3.36 -4.14
N PRO A 189 3.86 -3.52 -2.91
CA PRO A 189 4.12 -4.83 -2.37
C PRO A 189 2.81 -5.48 -1.90
N ILE A 190 2.72 -6.80 -2.10
CA ILE A 190 1.61 -7.64 -1.60
C ILE A 190 1.90 -8.22 -0.22
N VAL A 191 3.04 -7.84 0.37
CA VAL A 191 3.42 -8.09 1.75
C VAL A 191 3.67 -6.74 2.42
N THR A 192 3.20 -6.58 3.65
CA THR A 192 3.56 -5.48 4.53
C THR A 192 4.21 -6.01 5.79
N ILE A 193 5.16 -5.25 6.35
CA ILE A 193 5.74 -5.55 7.66
C ILE A 193 5.05 -4.67 8.68
N LYS A 194 4.63 -5.25 9.81
CA LYS A 194 4.12 -4.51 10.97
C LYS A 194 4.86 -4.93 12.22
N PHE A 195 4.98 -4.04 13.19
CA PHE A 195 5.49 -4.43 14.50
C PHE A 195 4.43 -5.23 15.26
N ALA A 196 4.87 -6.24 16.02
CA ALA A 196 4.07 -6.93 17.03
C ALA A 196 4.85 -7.03 18.33
N SER A 197 4.13 -7.25 19.41
CA SER A 197 4.64 -7.54 20.74
C SER A 197 4.67 -9.05 20.97
N TYR A 198 5.56 -9.52 21.82
CA TYR A 198 5.67 -10.95 22.17
C TYR A 198 4.36 -11.52 22.73
N SER A 199 3.55 -10.71 23.42
CA SER A 199 2.24 -11.10 23.96
C SER A 199 1.16 -11.34 22.90
N GLU A 200 1.37 -10.91 21.66
CA GLU A 200 0.40 -11.04 20.55
C GLU A 200 0.64 -12.30 19.71
N VAL A 201 1.69 -13.06 20.03
CA VAL A 201 2.12 -14.27 19.32
C VAL A 201 1.51 -15.51 19.97
N ASP A 202 0.82 -16.31 19.17
CA ASP A 202 0.39 -17.65 19.58
C ASP A 202 1.40 -18.68 19.10
N TYR A 203 2.34 -19.07 19.97
CA TYR A 203 3.42 -20.01 19.61
C TYR A 203 2.96 -21.41 19.22
N ASN A 204 1.71 -21.79 19.56
CA ASN A 204 1.15 -23.08 19.16
C ASN A 204 0.52 -23.04 17.76
N LYS A 205 0.34 -21.85 17.19
CA LYS A 205 -0.42 -21.63 15.95
C LYS A 205 0.36 -20.85 14.89
N ASP A 206 1.06 -19.80 15.30
CA ASP A 206 1.70 -18.85 14.40
C ASP A 206 3.02 -19.40 13.83
N LEU A 207 3.31 -19.02 12.58
CA LEU A 207 4.57 -19.38 11.94
C LEU A 207 5.66 -18.40 12.40
N VAL A 208 6.46 -18.82 13.37
CA VAL A 208 7.58 -18.05 13.90
C VAL A 208 8.86 -18.37 13.12
N ILE A 209 9.50 -17.33 12.59
CA ILE A 209 10.67 -17.43 11.71
C ILE A 209 11.82 -16.64 12.31
N GLN A 210 12.85 -17.36 12.76
CA GLN A 210 14.14 -16.79 13.13
C GLN A 210 15.18 -16.94 12.00
N LYS A 211 15.11 -18.05 11.25
CA LYS A 211 16.05 -18.36 10.17
C LYS A 211 15.31 -18.94 8.97
N GLY A 212 15.55 -18.38 7.79
CA GLY A 212 15.03 -18.90 6.54
C GLY A 212 15.61 -20.25 6.17
N ASN A 213 14.81 -21.08 5.52
CA ASN A 213 15.21 -22.36 4.91
C ASN A 213 14.30 -22.66 3.71
N PRO A 214 14.62 -23.66 2.86
CA PRO A 214 13.81 -23.97 1.68
C PRO A 214 12.33 -24.24 1.97
N SER A 215 12.01 -24.85 3.13
CA SER A 215 10.62 -25.12 3.55
C SER A 215 9.88 -23.83 3.90
N ILE A 216 10.50 -22.94 4.67
CA ILE A 216 9.95 -21.62 4.99
C ILE A 216 9.74 -20.81 3.71
N ASN A 217 10.72 -20.80 2.81
CA ASN A 217 10.62 -20.08 1.53
C ASN A 217 9.45 -20.61 0.69
N ARG A 218 9.21 -21.93 0.69
CA ARG A 218 8.05 -22.55 0.03
C ARG A 218 6.73 -22.11 0.65
N ILE A 219 6.65 -22.08 1.99
CA ILE A 219 5.45 -21.62 2.70
C ILE A 219 5.16 -20.16 2.38
N LEU A 220 6.15 -19.28 2.50
CA LEU A 220 5.97 -17.85 2.19
C LEU A 220 5.54 -17.64 0.74
N ASN A 221 6.17 -18.32 -0.22
CA ASN A 221 5.77 -18.24 -1.63
C ASN A 221 4.36 -18.78 -1.90
N ALA A 222 3.94 -19.84 -1.20
CA ALA A 222 2.57 -20.36 -1.30
C ALA A 222 1.54 -19.32 -0.83
N ARG A 223 1.83 -18.58 0.24
CA ARG A 223 0.98 -17.51 0.76
C ARG A 223 0.74 -16.42 -0.28
N ILE A 224 1.81 -15.95 -0.89
CA ILE A 224 1.77 -14.96 -1.98
C ILE A 224 0.93 -15.48 -3.16
N LYS A 225 1.13 -16.74 -3.55
CA LYS A 225 0.36 -17.37 -4.63
C LYS A 225 -1.13 -17.44 -4.28
N ASP A 226 -1.48 -17.74 -3.03
CA ASP A 226 -2.86 -17.86 -2.60
C ASP A 226 -3.58 -16.51 -2.47
N ILE A 227 -2.86 -15.41 -2.21
CA ILE A 227 -3.38 -14.04 -2.35
C ILE A 227 -3.84 -13.82 -3.79
N SER A 228 -2.98 -14.15 -4.77
CA SER A 228 -3.29 -13.96 -6.20
C SER A 228 -4.51 -14.77 -6.67
N LYS A 229 -4.83 -15.86 -5.97
CA LYS A 229 -5.92 -16.80 -6.27
C LYS A 229 -7.19 -16.57 -5.44
N GLY A 230 -7.21 -15.60 -4.53
CA GLY A 230 -8.32 -15.38 -3.59
C GLY A 230 -8.50 -16.51 -2.57
N LYS A 231 -7.47 -17.32 -2.32
CA LYS A 231 -7.51 -18.48 -1.39
C LYS A 231 -6.82 -18.21 -0.06
N TYR A 232 -6.25 -17.02 0.13
CA TYR A 232 -5.41 -16.69 1.27
C TYR A 232 -6.07 -17.00 2.63
N TYR A 233 -7.24 -16.43 2.93
CA TYR A 233 -7.92 -16.64 4.22
C TYR A 233 -8.45 -18.07 4.43
N ARG A 234 -8.61 -18.84 3.35
CA ARG A 234 -9.00 -20.25 3.44
C ARG A 234 -7.82 -21.13 3.82
N ASN A 235 -6.63 -20.82 3.29
CA ASN A 235 -5.46 -21.68 3.38
C ASN A 235 -4.47 -21.25 4.48
N HIS A 236 -4.59 -20.02 5.00
CA HIS A 236 -3.63 -19.43 5.93
C HIS A 236 -4.34 -18.83 7.14
N LEU A 237 -4.53 -19.65 8.17
CA LEU A 237 -5.20 -19.26 9.42
C LEU A 237 -4.21 -18.81 10.52
N TYR A 238 -2.92 -18.74 10.21
CA TYR A 238 -1.83 -18.39 11.12
C TYR A 238 -1.10 -17.13 10.65
N LYS A 239 -0.58 -16.36 11.61
CA LYS A 239 0.27 -15.18 11.33
C LYS A 239 1.69 -15.63 10.97
N VAL A 240 2.39 -14.79 10.23
CA VAL A 240 3.84 -14.93 10.04
C VAL A 240 4.52 -13.97 11.02
N ILE A 241 5.33 -14.52 11.91
CA ILE A 241 6.10 -13.77 12.90
C ILE A 241 7.58 -13.85 12.52
N LEU A 242 8.21 -12.71 12.34
CA LEU A 242 9.64 -12.54 12.12
C LEU A 242 10.29 -12.20 13.45
N GLU A 243 11.17 -13.06 13.94
CA GLU A 243 11.87 -12.82 15.20
C GLU A 243 12.99 -11.79 15.08
N GLU A 244 13.45 -11.28 16.22
CA GLU A 244 14.72 -10.57 16.31
C GLU A 244 15.90 -11.44 15.85
N LYS A 245 17.00 -10.80 15.43
CA LYS A 245 18.19 -11.48 14.88
C LYS A 245 17.86 -12.37 13.67
N LEU A 246 16.88 -11.96 12.86
CA LEU A 246 16.40 -12.69 11.69
C LEU A 246 17.55 -13.01 10.73
N ALA A 247 17.72 -14.29 10.40
CA ALA A 247 18.64 -14.74 9.37
C ALA A 247 17.83 -15.17 8.14
N LEU A 248 17.45 -14.21 7.30
CA LEU A 248 16.64 -14.47 6.11
C LEU A 248 17.37 -14.05 4.84
N SER A 249 17.61 -15.02 3.97
CA SER A 249 18.06 -14.81 2.59
C SER A 249 17.05 -15.48 1.68
N ASN A 250 16.01 -14.76 1.29
CA ASN A 250 15.01 -15.27 0.35
C ASN A 250 14.91 -14.36 -0.88
N PRO A 251 15.87 -14.47 -1.82
CA PRO A 251 15.85 -13.68 -3.05
C PRO A 251 14.70 -14.02 -3.99
N ASN A 252 13.94 -15.08 -3.71
CA ASN A 252 12.88 -15.58 -4.58
C ASN A 252 11.49 -15.40 -3.97
N LEU A 253 11.33 -14.61 -2.89
CA LEU A 253 9.99 -14.25 -2.44
C LEU A 253 9.42 -13.24 -3.44
N ALA A 254 8.40 -13.65 -4.19
CA ALA A 254 7.66 -12.74 -5.07
C ALA A 254 6.83 -11.76 -4.21
N VAL A 255 7.47 -10.73 -3.67
CA VAL A 255 6.82 -9.71 -2.84
C VAL A 255 5.96 -8.75 -3.66
N GLU A 256 6.02 -8.88 -4.98
CA GLU A 256 5.24 -8.12 -5.94
C GLU A 256 4.54 -9.07 -6.90
N LYS A 257 3.37 -8.64 -7.36
CA LYS A 257 2.61 -9.34 -8.39
C LYS A 257 3.15 -8.87 -9.74
N ASP A 258 3.59 -9.78 -10.61
CA ASP A 258 3.90 -9.47 -12.01
C ASP A 258 2.63 -8.97 -12.72
N SER A 259 2.30 -7.68 -12.62
CA SER A 259 1.24 -7.01 -13.38
C SER A 259 -0.06 -7.82 -13.54
N ILE A 260 -0.48 -8.62 -12.54
CA ILE A 260 -1.68 -9.45 -12.68
C ILE A 260 -2.87 -8.54 -12.39
N LYS A 261 -3.57 -8.13 -13.46
CA LYS A 261 -4.97 -7.68 -13.43
C LYS A 261 -5.69 -8.47 -12.35
N ILE A 262 -6.05 -7.84 -11.24
CA ILE A 262 -6.87 -8.48 -10.23
C ILE A 262 -8.17 -8.81 -10.95
N PRO A 263 -8.52 -10.09 -11.20
CA PRO A 263 -9.84 -10.37 -11.72
C PRO A 263 -10.80 -9.88 -10.65
N PHE A 264 -11.66 -8.93 -10.99
CA PHE A 264 -12.83 -8.64 -10.20
C PHE A 264 -13.59 -9.96 -10.07
N GLN A 265 -13.44 -10.66 -8.95
CA GLN A 265 -14.40 -11.70 -8.60
C GLN A 265 -15.65 -10.95 -8.19
N LEU A 266 -16.53 -10.69 -9.16
CA LEU A 266 -17.94 -10.59 -8.83
C LEU A 266 -18.27 -11.88 -8.07
N PRO A 267 -18.79 -11.81 -6.83
CA PRO A 267 -19.34 -13.00 -6.23
C PRO A 267 -20.36 -13.59 -7.21
N PRO A 268 -20.47 -14.92 -7.36
CA PRO A 268 -21.57 -15.46 -8.12
C PRO A 268 -22.85 -14.87 -7.52
N LEU A 269 -23.62 -14.15 -8.34
CA LEU A 269 -25.00 -13.81 -8.01
C LEU A 269 -25.70 -15.14 -7.79
N VAL A 270 -25.76 -15.58 -6.54
CA VAL A 270 -26.67 -16.64 -6.17
C VAL A 270 -28.05 -15.98 -6.21
N LEU A 271 -28.68 -16.00 -7.38
CA LEU A 271 -30.13 -15.98 -7.50
C LEU A 271 -30.63 -17.24 -6.80
N ARG A 272 -30.67 -17.22 -5.47
CA ARG A 272 -31.60 -18.07 -4.75
C ARG A 272 -32.96 -17.53 -5.14
N ALA A 273 -33.73 -18.32 -5.87
CA ALA A 273 -35.17 -18.16 -5.84
C ALA A 273 -35.55 -18.24 -4.36
N ASP A 274 -35.91 -17.11 -3.76
CA ASP A 274 -36.42 -17.09 -2.40
C ASP A 274 -37.58 -18.09 -2.32
N PRO A 275 -37.57 -19.04 -1.38
CA PRO A 275 -38.80 -19.76 -1.08
C PRO A 275 -39.80 -18.71 -0.63
N LYS A 276 -40.96 -18.67 -1.29
CA LYS A 276 -42.05 -17.72 -1.04
C LYS A 276 -42.20 -17.50 0.46
N ALA A 277 -41.94 -16.27 0.90
CA ALA A 277 -42.13 -15.88 2.30
C ALA A 277 -43.61 -16.08 2.67
N GLU A 278 -43.88 -17.05 3.53
CA GLU A 278 -45.17 -17.17 4.19
C GLU A 278 -45.31 -16.05 5.22
N ARG A 279 -46.46 -15.39 5.20
CA ARG A 279 -46.76 -14.21 6.01
C ARG A 279 -47.08 -14.65 7.44
N ILE A 280 -46.08 -14.61 8.34
CA ILE A 280 -46.33 -14.80 9.77
C ILE A 280 -46.87 -13.48 10.32
N SER A 281 -48.14 -13.49 10.76
CA SER A 281 -48.76 -12.38 11.47
C SER A 281 -48.18 -12.25 12.88
N THR A 282 -47.52 -11.13 13.18
CA THR A 282 -47.09 -10.80 14.53
C THR A 282 -48.15 -9.98 15.26
N HIS A 283 -48.96 -10.63 16.08
CA HIS A 283 -49.38 -10.02 17.34
C HIS A 283 -48.44 -10.58 18.41
N ASN A 284 -47.56 -9.73 18.94
CA ASN A 284 -47.21 -9.71 20.37
C ASN A 284 -46.28 -8.52 20.66
N VAL A 285 -46.65 -7.82 21.72
CA VAL A 285 -46.04 -6.61 22.26
C VAL A 285 -44.68 -6.96 22.88
N LEU A 286 -43.65 -6.18 22.57
CA LEU A 286 -42.33 -6.30 23.18
C LEU A 286 -42.13 -5.13 24.15
N ASP A 287 -42.05 -5.49 25.43
CA ASP A 287 -41.79 -4.63 26.58
C ASP A 287 -40.47 -3.86 26.42
N LEU A 288 -40.52 -2.54 26.67
CA LEU A 288 -39.36 -1.71 26.93
C LEU A 288 -38.79 -2.05 28.31
N MET A 289 -37.50 -2.37 28.40
CA MET A 289 -36.57 -1.90 29.46
C MET A 289 -35.19 -2.57 29.31
N ASN A 290 -34.17 -1.79 28.93
CA ASN A 290 -33.04 -1.37 29.79
C ASN A 290 -31.86 -0.92 28.90
N MET A 291 -31.78 0.38 28.62
CA MET A 291 -30.56 1.04 28.15
C MET A 291 -29.92 1.76 29.34
N LYS A 292 -28.91 1.14 29.95
CA LYS A 292 -27.88 1.87 30.70
C LYS A 292 -26.52 1.30 30.29
N ASP A 293 -25.60 2.23 30.05
CA ASP A 293 -24.14 2.08 29.93
C ASP A 293 -23.58 2.26 28.51
N THR A 294 -23.59 3.52 28.03
CA THR A 294 -22.52 4.02 27.15
C THR A 294 -21.94 5.33 27.68
N CYS A 295 -20.62 5.31 27.90
CA CYS A 295 -19.80 6.42 28.34
C CYS A 295 -19.92 7.64 27.41
N ARG A 296 -20.07 8.81 28.02
CA ARG A 296 -20.03 10.13 27.38
C ARG A 296 -18.59 10.49 27.00
N VAL A 297 -18.37 10.84 25.75
CA VAL A 297 -17.23 11.68 25.34
C VAL A 297 -17.79 13.08 25.06
N LYS A 298 -17.28 14.08 25.81
CA LYS A 298 -17.55 15.51 25.58
C LYS A 298 -16.51 16.05 24.60
N PHE A 299 -16.98 16.87 23.65
CA PHE A 299 -16.17 17.63 22.69
C PHE A 299 -15.32 18.70 23.38
#